data_AF-A0A4P2VWI7-F1
#
_entry.id   AF-A0A4P2VWI7-F1
#
_cell.length_a   1.000
_cell.length_b   1.000
_cell.length_c   1.000
_cell.angle_alpha   90.00
_cell.angle_beta   90.00
_cell.angle_gamma   90.00
#
_symmetry.space_group_name_H-M   'P 1'
#
loop_
_entity.id
_entity.type
_entity.pdbx_description
1 polymer ?
#
loop_
_entity_poly.entity_id
_entity_poly.type
_entity_poly.pdbx_seq_one_letter_code
_entity_poly.pdbx_strand_id
1 'polypeptide(L)' 'MESNNEFGISFIQIGDDKYARDFLKKLDDDMVSIGAKFDICDTKTCDEIENMSLDQVLLDIVNN' A
#
# COMPACT_ATOMS: atom_id res chain seq x y z
N MET A 1 -13.54 -9.11 -18.74
CA MET A 1 -12.32 -8.97 -17.93
C MET A 1 -12.77 -8.36 -16.62
N GLU A 2 -12.56 -9.04 -15.50
CA GLU A 2 -12.79 -8.41 -14.19
C GLU A 2 -11.77 -7.28 -14.02
N SER A 3 -12.22 -6.15 -13.49
CA SER A 3 -11.38 -4.96 -13.32
C SER A 3 -10.75 -4.98 -11.94
N ASN A 4 -9.43 -4.85 -11.86
CA ASN A 4 -8.68 -4.84 -10.60
C ASN A 4 -8.85 -3.52 -9.82
N ASN A 5 -9.55 -2.52 -10.38
CA ASN A 5 -9.47 -1.13 -9.93
C ASN A 5 -10.76 -0.61 -9.27
N GLU A 6 -11.65 -1.49 -8.81
CA GLU A 6 -12.89 -1.06 -8.11
C GLU A 6 -12.67 -0.79 -6.62
N PHE A 7 -11.62 -1.36 -6.02
CA PHE A 7 -11.34 -1.24 -4.59
C PHE A 7 -9.86 -1.53 -4.27
N GLY A 8 -9.23 -0.65 -3.51
CA GLY A 8 -7.86 -0.79 -3.02
C GLY A 8 -7.74 -0.38 -1.55
N ILE A 9 -6.71 -0.87 -0.87
CA ILE A 9 -6.37 -0.55 0.52
C ILE A 9 -4.92 -0.06 0.53
N SER A 10 -4.67 1.13 1.04
CA SER A 10 -3.30 1.61 1.26
C SER A 10 -3.00 1.79 2.74
N PHE A 11 -1.78 1.40 3.13
CA PHE A 11 -1.25 1.56 4.48
C PHE A 11 -0.14 2.60 4.49
N ILE A 12 -0.24 3.55 5.41
CA ILE A 12 0.85 4.49 5.72
C ILE A 12 1.40 4.11 7.09
N GLN A 13 2.64 3.61 7.14
CA GLN A 13 3.32 3.32 8.39
C GLN A 13 3.78 4.61 9.07
N ILE A 14 3.26 4.84 10.29
CA ILE A 14 3.79 5.85 11.21
C ILE A 14 4.79 5.18 12.17
N GLY A 15 6.00 5.74 12.28
CA GLY A 15 7.10 5.19 13.08
C GLY A 15 8.04 4.26 12.30
N ASP A 16 9.03 3.68 12.97
CA ASP A 16 10.19 3.01 12.37
C ASP A 16 10.35 1.52 12.75
N ASP A 17 9.32 0.92 13.37
CA ASP A 17 9.38 -0.49 13.74
C ASP A 17 9.59 -1.40 12.51
N LYS A 18 10.69 -2.15 12.54
CA LYS A 18 11.12 -3.00 11.42
C LYS A 18 10.15 -4.16 11.18
N TYR A 19 9.61 -4.76 12.24
CA TYR A 19 8.72 -5.92 12.10
C TYR A 19 7.36 -5.50 11.53
N ALA A 20 6.86 -4.34 11.91
CA ALA A 20 5.68 -3.72 11.31
C ALA A 20 5.90 -3.44 9.82
N ARG A 21 7.07 -2.89 9.45
CA ARG A 21 7.43 -2.63 8.05
C ARG A 21 7.46 -3.92 7.23
N ASP A 22 8.16 -4.94 7.72
CA ASP A 22 8.25 -6.24 7.06
C ASP A 22 6.86 -6.89 6.91
N PHE A 23 5.98 -6.75 7.92
CA PHE A 23 4.62 -7.27 7.87
C PHE A 23 3.77 -6.56 6.81
N LEU A 24 3.77 -5.23 6.79
CA LEU A 24 3.00 -4.44 5.82
C LEU A 24 3.48 -4.71 4.39
N LYS A 25 4.79 -4.84 4.16
CA LYS A 25 5.34 -5.22 2.84
C LYS A 25 4.92 -6.60 2.37
N LYS A 26 4.67 -7.56 3.26
CA LYS A 26 4.09 -8.85 2.86
C LYS A 26 2.62 -8.71 2.45
N LEU A 27 1.86 -7.82 3.08
CA LEU A 27 0.49 -7.54 2.66
C LEU A 27 0.42 -6.88 1.28
N ASP A 28 1.44 -6.09 0.95
CA ASP A 28 1.67 -5.44 -0.34
C ASP A 28 2.08 -6.48 -1.40
N ASP A 29 3.22 -7.17 -1.21
CA ASP A 29 3.89 -7.88 -2.30
C ASP A 29 3.45 -9.35 -2.47
N ASP A 30 3.03 -10.02 -1.40
CA ASP A 30 2.96 -11.50 -1.39
C ASP A 30 1.54 -12.05 -1.63
N MET A 31 0.50 -11.23 -1.53
CA MET A 31 -0.88 -11.72 -1.41
C MET A 31 -1.33 -12.53 -2.63
N VAL A 32 -1.00 -12.10 -3.85
CA VAL A 32 -1.32 -12.86 -5.07
C VAL A 32 -0.60 -14.21 -5.11
N SER A 33 0.65 -14.26 -4.64
CA SER A 33 1.44 -15.49 -4.63
C SER A 33 0.85 -16.57 -3.70
N ILE A 34 0.08 -16.16 -2.69
CA ILE A 34 -0.58 -17.06 -1.73
C ILE A 34 -2.07 -17.30 -2.04
N GLY A 35 -2.56 -16.83 -3.19
CA GLY A 35 -3.89 -17.13 -3.71
C GLY A 35 -4.90 -16.00 -3.65
N ALA A 36 -4.50 -14.77 -3.32
CA ALA A 36 -5.36 -13.62 -3.56
C ALA A 36 -5.63 -13.46 -5.07
N LYS A 37 -6.87 -13.15 -5.40
CA LYS A 37 -7.31 -13.02 -6.80
C LYS A 37 -6.74 -11.78 -7.47
N PHE A 38 -6.56 -10.72 -6.68
CA PHE A 38 -6.12 -9.41 -7.14
C PHE A 38 -5.08 -8.85 -6.18
N ASP A 39 -4.21 -8.01 -6.74
CA ASP A 39 -3.33 -7.15 -5.98
C ASP A 39 -4.08 -5.85 -5.67
N ILE A 40 -4.36 -5.61 -4.38
CA ILE A 40 -5.20 -4.49 -3.93
C ILE A 40 -4.59 -3.72 -2.77
N CYS A 41 -3.40 -4.11 -2.32
CA CYS A 41 -2.71 -3.48 -1.21
C CYS A 41 -1.58 -2.61 -1.74
N ASP A 42 -1.34 -1.47 -1.09
CA ASP A 42 -0.14 -0.65 -1.30
C ASP A 42 0.36 -0.21 0.08
N THR A 43 1.67 -0.23 0.32
CA THR A 43 2.25 0.24 1.59
C THR A 43 3.28 1.34 1.36
N LYS A 44 3.15 2.44 2.10
CA LYS A 44 4.13 3.51 2.18
C LYS A 44 4.55 3.76 3.63
N THR A 45 5.73 4.33 3.82
CA THR A 45 6.27 4.80 5.10
C THR A 45 6.16 6.31 5.20
N CYS A 46 6.16 6.85 6.43
CA CYS A 46 6.23 8.30 6.63
C CYS A 46 7.40 8.95 5.87
N ASP A 47 8.56 8.29 5.84
CA ASP A 47 9.77 8.80 5.18
C ASP A 47 9.55 8.94 3.66
N GLU A 48 8.83 8.00 3.04
CA GLU A 48 8.52 8.03 1.61
C GLU A 48 7.55 9.17 1.25
N ILE A 49 6.67 9.55 2.18
CA ILE A 49 5.66 10.60 1.97
C ILE A 49 6.04 11.95 2.57
N GLU A 50 7.20 12.08 3.22
CA GLU A 50 7.60 13.27 3.98
C GLU A 50 7.62 14.56 3.14
N ASN A 51 7.91 14.42 1.84
CA ASN A 51 7.97 15.53 0.89
C ASN A 51 6.67 15.71 0.07
N MET A 52 5.61 14.98 0.40
CA MET A 52 4.31 15.07 -0.26
C MET A 52 3.31 15.81 0.61
N SER A 53 2.42 16.57 0.00
CA SER A 53 1.25 17.08 0.70
C SER A 53 0.23 15.94 0.94
N LEU A 54 -0.58 16.04 1.99
CA LEU A 54 -1.54 14.98 2.33
C LEU A 54 -2.49 14.65 1.18
N ASP A 55 -2.93 15.65 0.41
CA ASP A 55 -3.74 15.46 -0.79
C ASP A 55 -2.99 14.71 -1.90
N GLN A 56 -1.68 14.97 -2.09
CA GLN A 56 -0.86 14.19 -3.02
C GLN A 56 -0.75 12.73 -2.58
N VAL A 57 -0.56 12.48 -1.28
CA VAL A 57 -0.51 11.12 -0.72
C VAL A 57 -1.84 10.40 -0.97
N LEU A 58 -2.97 11.05 -0.69
CA LEU A 58 -4.29 10.47 -0.89
C LEU A 58 -4.62 10.24 -2.37
N LEU A 59 -4.19 11.13 -3.27
CA LEU A 59 -4.39 10.99 -4.72
C LEU A 59 -3.52 9.90 -5.32
N ASP A 60 -2.29 9.72 -4.83
CA ASP A 60 -1.39 8.65 -5.28
C ASP A 60 -2.01 7.27 -5.02
N ILE A 61 -2.65 7.10 -3.86
CA ILE A 61 -3.33 5.85 -3.47
C ILE A 61 -4.46 5.46 -4.43
N VAL A 62 -5.20 6.44 -4.97
CA VAL A 62 -6.35 6.18 -5.84
C VAL A 62 -5.96 5.96 -7.30
N ASN A 63 -4.82 6.50 -7.73
CA ASN A 63 -4.39 6.49 -9.13
C ASN A 63 -3.35 5.41 -9.45
N ASN A 64 -2.90 4.64 -8.46
CA ASN A 64 -1.94 3.53 -8.60
C ASN A 64 -2.60 2.30 -9.25
#